data_AF-A0A821ZWU8-F1
#
_entry.id   AF-A0A821ZWU8-F1
#
_cell.length_a   1.000
_cell.length_b   1.000
_cell.length_c   1.000
_cell.angle_alpha   90.00
_cell.angle_beta   90.00
_cell.angle_gamma   90.00
#
_symmetry.space_group_name_H-M   'P 1'
#
loop_
_entity.id
_entity.type
_entity.pdbx_description
1 polymer ?
#
loop_
_entity_poly.entity_id
_entity_poly.type
_entity_poly.pdbx_seq_one_letter_code
_entity_poly.pdbx_strand_id
1 'polypeptide(L)'
;MADNSNIKSTKLNEIHISSGDDETFHPAPLPVDDDGFIIAFDIEQHDEILTFFEKHGVVVIANVLTEQECERSVDDVWKFLQEMCNSNIDCNKPEIWNSNWPMFSHMGILGNERWLYPQACDNRQNPNIYKVFCTLFGDHELITNVTRAGLMRPTKDVYFPSLNKTEDRENWKTISNWLHLDMNPLTGRATT
;
A
#
# COMPACT_ATOMS: atom_id res chain seq x y z
N MET A 1 38.67 26.80 -8.22
CA MET A 1 38.78 25.34 -8.30
C MET A 1 38.36 24.81 -6.94
N ALA A 2 37.20 24.17 -6.84
CA ALA A 2 36.71 23.64 -5.57
C ALA A 2 37.43 22.33 -5.26
N ASP A 3 37.92 22.22 -4.03
CA ASP A 3 38.63 21.08 -3.49
C ASP A 3 37.67 19.91 -3.30
N ASN A 4 37.84 18.86 -4.12
CA ASN A 4 36.99 17.68 -4.19
C ASN A 4 37.48 16.53 -3.28
N SER A 5 38.33 16.83 -2.29
CA SER A 5 39.02 15.82 -1.49
C SER A 5 38.30 15.48 -0.18
N ASN A 6 37.01 15.09 -0.20
CA ASN A 6 36.43 14.41 0.98
C ASN A 6 35.12 13.62 0.80
N ILE A 7 34.87 13.01 -0.36
CA ILE A 7 33.83 11.97 -0.44
C ILE A 7 34.45 10.66 0.05
N LYS A 8 34.33 10.39 1.36
CA LYS A 8 34.58 9.04 1.88
C LYS A 8 33.57 8.11 1.22
N SER A 9 34.07 7.24 0.35
CA SER A 9 33.32 6.10 -0.15
C SER A 9 32.92 5.24 1.05
N THR A 10 31.70 5.42 1.54
CA THR A 10 31.04 4.45 2.40
C THR A 10 30.83 3.24 1.50
N LYS A 11 31.70 2.24 1.61
CA LYS A 11 31.46 0.93 1.01
C LYS A 11 30.08 0.48 1.49
N LEU A 12 29.13 0.40 0.57
CA LEU A 12 27.88 -0.31 0.81
C LEU A 12 28.27 -1.69 1.35
N ASN A 13 27.66 -2.09 2.47
CA ASN A 13 27.90 -3.42 3.04
C ASN A 13 27.70 -4.48 1.96
N GLU A 14 28.53 -5.52 1.96
CA GLU A 14 28.38 -6.64 1.03
C GLU A 14 26.97 -7.21 1.17
N ILE A 15 26.20 -7.19 0.07
CA ILE A 15 24.87 -7.77 0.02
C ILE A 15 25.04 -9.26 0.28
N HIS A 16 24.51 -9.76 1.40
CA HIS A 16 24.46 -11.18 1.67
C HIS A 16 23.55 -11.85 0.63
N ILE A 17 24.16 -12.56 -0.32
CA ILE A 17 23.44 -13.38 -1.30
C ILE A 17 23.23 -14.75 -0.65
N SER A 18 22.04 -14.96 -0.06
CA SER A 18 21.62 -16.27 0.46
C SER A 18 21.59 -17.29 -0.68
N SER A 19 22.12 -18.50 -0.43
CA SER A 19 22.24 -19.58 -1.43
C SER A 19 20.91 -20.27 -1.76
N GLY A 20 19.78 -19.71 -1.33
CA GLY A 20 18.44 -20.03 -1.82
C GLY A 20 17.83 -21.37 -1.41
N ASP A 21 18.63 -22.32 -0.92
CA ASP A 21 18.18 -23.72 -0.85
C ASP A 21 17.81 -24.24 0.56
N ASP A 22 17.97 -23.47 1.65
CA ASP A 22 17.66 -23.99 3.01
C ASP A 22 17.16 -22.98 4.06
N GLU A 23 16.91 -21.71 3.70
CA GLU A 23 16.41 -20.74 4.69
C GLU A 23 14.88 -20.78 4.75
N THR A 24 14.35 -21.63 5.64
CA THR A 24 12.96 -21.53 6.05
C THR A 24 12.74 -20.15 6.67
N PHE A 25 11.93 -19.31 6.03
CA PHE A 25 11.58 -18.01 6.60
C PHE A 25 10.85 -18.20 7.93
N HIS A 26 11.41 -17.64 9.00
CA HIS A 26 10.80 -17.62 10.31
C HIS A 26 10.33 -16.19 10.60
N PRO A 27 9.03 -15.87 10.41
CA PRO A 27 8.53 -14.53 10.70
C PRO A 27 8.76 -14.20 12.17
N ALA A 28 9.46 -13.09 12.43
CA ALA A 28 9.45 -12.52 13.76
C ALA A 28 8.05 -11.95 14.03
N PRO A 29 7.45 -12.20 15.22
CA PRO A 29 6.18 -11.58 15.56
C PRO A 29 6.31 -10.05 15.51
N LEU A 30 5.38 -9.41 14.80
CA LEU A 30 5.30 -7.95 14.74
C LEU A 30 4.62 -7.44 16.01
N PRO A 31 5.19 -6.44 16.69
CA PRO A 31 4.51 -5.77 17.80
C PRO A 31 3.18 -5.16 17.35
N VAL A 32 2.14 -5.37 18.16
CA VAL A 32 0.80 -4.84 17.91
C VAL A 32 0.33 -3.95 19.06
N ASP A 33 -0.59 -3.04 18.76
CA ASP A 33 -1.31 -2.23 19.73
C ASP A 33 -2.48 -3.00 20.37
N ASP A 34 -3.24 -2.32 21.24
CA ASP A 34 -4.37 -2.90 21.98
C ASP A 34 -5.53 -3.35 21.07
N ASP A 35 -5.61 -2.79 19.85
CA ASP A 35 -6.61 -3.14 18.84
C ASP A 35 -6.12 -4.26 17.89
N GLY A 36 -4.86 -4.69 18.04
CA GLY A 36 -4.25 -5.75 17.25
C GLY A 36 -3.66 -5.29 15.91
N PHE A 37 -3.51 -3.98 15.69
CA PHE A 37 -2.79 -3.44 14.54
C PHE A 37 -1.29 -3.37 14.83
N ILE A 38 -0.46 -3.44 13.79
CA ILE A 38 0.99 -3.21 13.95
C ILE A 38 1.20 -1.81 14.51
N ILE A 39 2.06 -1.69 15.53
CA ILE A 39 2.35 -0.39 16.14
C ILE A 39 2.77 0.63 15.09
N ALA A 40 2.24 1.85 15.20
CA ALA A 40 2.54 2.94 14.30
C ALA A 40 3.44 3.99 14.98
N PHE A 41 4.23 4.69 14.18
CA PHE A 41 5.13 5.75 14.62
C PHE A 41 4.72 7.09 14.02
N ASP A 42 4.92 8.17 14.76
CA ASP A 42 4.88 9.52 14.21
C ASP A 42 6.14 9.79 13.37
N ILE A 43 5.99 10.65 12.36
CA ILE A 43 7.06 10.94 11.38
C ILE A 43 8.37 11.43 12.00
N GLU A 44 8.32 12.05 13.18
CA GLU A 44 9.49 12.61 13.87
C GLU A 44 10.26 11.56 14.70
N GLN A 45 9.74 10.34 14.85
CA GLN A 45 10.37 9.23 15.59
C GLN A 45 11.40 8.48 14.73
N HIS A 46 12.39 9.22 14.21
CA HIS A 46 13.30 8.73 13.18
C HIS A 46 14.07 7.46 13.60
N ASP A 47 14.63 7.46 14.81
CA ASP A 47 15.46 6.35 15.29
C ASP A 47 14.62 5.09 15.54
N GLU A 48 13.39 5.25 16.05
CA GLU A 48 12.46 4.16 16.27
C GLU A 48 11.95 3.57 14.96
N ILE A 49 11.64 4.42 13.97
CA ILE A 49 11.26 4.01 12.62
C ILE A 49 12.37 3.16 12.00
N LEU A 50 13.61 3.65 12.02
CA LEU A 50 14.76 2.95 11.45
C LEU A 50 15.04 1.63 12.17
N THR A 51 15.05 1.64 13.50
CA THR A 51 15.29 0.44 14.31
C THR A 51 14.22 -0.62 14.06
N PHE A 52 12.95 -0.20 13.97
CA PHE A 52 11.84 -1.11 13.71
C PHE A 52 11.92 -1.69 12.29
N PHE A 53 12.16 -0.83 11.29
CA PHE A 53 12.28 -1.25 9.90
C PHE A 53 13.47 -2.19 9.67
N GLU A 54 14.64 -1.91 10.24
CA GLU A 54 15.83 -2.78 10.12
C GLU A 54 15.58 -4.17 10.73
N LYS A 55 14.85 -4.22 11.85
CA LYS A 55 14.54 -5.48 12.54
C LYS A 55 13.45 -6.29 11.83
N HIS A 56 12.42 -5.64 11.32
CA HIS A 56 11.17 -6.29 10.89
C HIS A 56 10.93 -6.26 9.37
N GLY A 57 11.69 -5.46 8.61
CA GLY A 57 11.52 -5.28 7.17
C GLY A 57 10.24 -4.53 6.77
N VAL A 58 9.50 -3.99 7.73
CA VAL A 58 8.26 -3.22 7.56
C VAL A 58 8.15 -2.21 8.69
N VAL A 59 7.47 -1.08 8.44
CA VAL A 59 7.13 -0.09 9.46
C VAL A 59 5.81 0.59 9.10
N VAL A 60 5.01 0.97 10.10
CA VAL A 60 3.78 1.74 9.92
C VAL A 60 4.01 3.15 10.45
N ILE A 61 3.71 4.15 9.63
CA ILE A 61 3.89 5.56 9.99
C ILE A 61 2.52 6.21 9.92
N ALA A 62 2.04 6.72 11.05
CA ALA A 62 0.72 7.31 11.18
C ALA A 62 0.72 8.79 10.76
N ASN A 63 -0.48 9.31 10.49
CA ASN A 63 -0.72 10.74 10.31
C ASN A 63 0.13 11.41 9.20
N VAL A 64 0.58 10.63 8.21
CA VAL A 64 1.36 11.13 7.08
C VAL A 64 0.52 12.04 6.18
N LEU A 65 -0.71 11.59 5.89
CA LEU A 65 -1.74 12.33 5.17
C LEU A 65 -2.81 12.80 6.16
N THR A 66 -3.38 13.96 5.89
CA THR A 66 -4.57 14.46 6.60
C THR A 66 -5.82 13.69 6.22
N GLU A 67 -6.85 13.74 7.07
CA GLU A 67 -8.16 13.14 6.79
C GLU A 67 -8.73 13.60 5.44
N GLN A 68 -8.63 14.89 5.13
CA GLN A 68 -9.11 15.45 3.87
C GLN A 68 -8.32 14.95 2.65
N GLU A 69 -7.01 14.73 2.77
CA GLU A 69 -6.22 14.12 1.69
C GLU A 69 -6.61 12.65 1.48
N CYS A 70 -6.90 11.92 2.57
CA CYS A 70 -7.41 10.56 2.50
C CYS A 70 -8.79 10.51 1.82
N GLU A 71 -9.72 11.38 2.21
CA GLU A 71 -11.05 11.48 1.58
C GLU A 71 -10.95 11.78 0.09
N ARG A 72 -10.15 12.77 -0.31
CA ARG A 72 -9.91 13.08 -1.73
C ARG A 72 -9.30 11.90 -2.48
N SER A 73 -8.45 11.10 -1.83
CA SER A 73 -7.85 9.92 -2.44
C SER A 73 -8.90 8.85 -2.71
N VAL A 74 -9.84 8.66 -1.79
CA VAL A 74 -10.98 7.75 -1.95
C VAL A 74 -11.89 8.23 -3.08
N ASP A 75 -12.23 9.52 -3.12
CA ASP A 75 -13.03 10.11 -4.19
C ASP A 75 -12.39 9.91 -5.57
N ASP A 76 -11.07 10.15 -5.68
CA ASP A 76 -10.33 9.94 -6.92
C ASP A 76 -10.29 8.46 -7.35
N VAL A 77 -10.25 7.50 -6.42
CA VAL A 77 -10.36 6.06 -6.74
C VAL A 77 -11.75 5.73 -7.30
N TRP A 78 -12.83 6.28 -6.73
CA TRP A 78 -14.18 6.06 -7.24
C TRP A 78 -14.40 6.72 -8.60
N LYS A 79 -13.87 7.93 -8.79
CA LYS A 79 -13.87 8.60 -10.09
C LYS A 79 -13.10 7.79 -11.14
N PHE A 80 -11.93 7.28 -10.77
CA PHE A 80 -11.15 6.37 -11.62
C PHE A 80 -11.93 5.13 -12.03
N LEU A 81 -12.66 4.54 -11.08
CA LEU A 81 -13.51 3.38 -11.34
C LEU A 81 -14.66 3.71 -12.31
N GLN A 82 -15.33 4.85 -12.13
CA GLN A 82 -16.40 5.32 -13.03
C GLN A 82 -15.92 5.50 -14.45
N GLU A 83 -14.77 6.15 -14.62
CA GLU A 83 -14.16 6.41 -15.93
C GLU A 83 -13.69 5.10 -16.60
N MET A 84 -13.04 4.20 -15.86
CA MET A 84 -12.56 2.91 -16.37
C MET A 84 -13.70 2.00 -16.83
N CYS A 85 -14.78 1.93 -16.05
CA CYS A 85 -15.91 1.06 -16.34
C CYS A 85 -16.88 1.67 -17.36
N ASN A 86 -16.66 2.92 -17.79
CA ASN A 86 -17.61 3.73 -18.57
C ASN A 86 -19.04 3.59 -18.03
N SER A 87 -19.18 3.61 -16.70
CA SER A 87 -20.39 3.18 -15.99
C SER A 87 -20.73 4.12 -14.84
N ASN A 88 -22.01 4.12 -14.45
CA ASN A 88 -22.52 4.86 -13.29
C ASN A 88 -22.23 4.14 -11.97
N ILE A 89 -21.05 3.53 -11.81
CA ILE A 89 -20.69 2.83 -10.57
C ILE A 89 -20.68 3.82 -9.39
N ASP A 90 -21.28 3.40 -8.28
CA ASP A 90 -21.55 4.26 -7.12
C ASP A 90 -21.13 3.50 -5.87
N CYS A 91 -20.33 4.13 -5.02
CA CYS A 91 -19.81 3.57 -3.79
C CYS A 91 -20.91 3.17 -2.79
N ASN A 92 -22.11 3.73 -2.92
CA ASN A 92 -23.24 3.47 -2.05
C ASN A 92 -24.23 2.46 -2.64
N LYS A 93 -23.98 1.90 -3.84
CA LYS A 93 -24.89 0.97 -4.51
C LYS A 93 -24.18 -0.33 -4.93
N PRO A 94 -23.92 -1.26 -3.99
CA PRO A 94 -23.21 -2.49 -4.30
C PRO A 94 -23.90 -3.38 -5.34
N GLU A 95 -25.22 -3.23 -5.55
CA GLU A 95 -26.00 -3.94 -6.56
C GLU A 95 -25.49 -3.74 -7.99
N ILE A 96 -24.90 -2.59 -8.32
CA ILE A 96 -24.40 -2.28 -9.67
C ILE A 96 -22.92 -2.65 -9.85
N TRP A 97 -22.25 -3.11 -8.80
CA TRP A 97 -20.84 -3.53 -8.87
C TRP A 97 -20.67 -4.84 -9.61
N ASN A 98 -21.62 -5.78 -9.49
CA ASN A 98 -21.49 -7.14 -10.02
C ASN A 98 -21.14 -7.21 -11.52
N SER A 99 -21.80 -6.41 -12.33
CA SER A 99 -21.68 -6.48 -13.79
C SER A 99 -20.60 -5.57 -14.37
N ASN A 100 -20.15 -4.58 -13.62
CA ASN A 100 -19.31 -3.49 -14.12
C ASN A 100 -17.94 -3.41 -13.44
N TRP A 101 -17.60 -4.32 -12.52
CA TRP A 101 -16.34 -4.24 -11.80
C TRP A 101 -15.12 -4.57 -12.69
N PRO A 102 -13.97 -3.87 -12.58
CA PRO A 102 -12.82 -4.10 -13.44
C PRO A 102 -12.21 -5.50 -13.40
N MET A 103 -11.43 -5.78 -14.45
CA MET A 103 -10.52 -6.92 -14.51
C MET A 103 -9.55 -6.91 -13.31
N PHE A 104 -9.08 -8.10 -12.92
CA PHE A 104 -8.14 -8.30 -11.80
C PHE A 104 -8.66 -7.93 -10.41
N SER A 105 -9.98 -7.75 -10.26
CA SER A 105 -10.61 -7.42 -8.98
C SER A 105 -10.53 -8.50 -7.92
N HIS A 106 -10.49 -9.78 -8.32
CA HIS A 106 -10.16 -10.87 -7.41
C HIS A 106 -8.68 -10.90 -6.99
N MET A 107 -7.85 -10.01 -7.53
CA MET A 107 -6.50 -9.73 -7.05
C MET A 107 -6.42 -8.38 -6.32
N GLY A 108 -7.53 -7.67 -6.14
CA GLY A 108 -7.57 -6.35 -5.51
C GLY A 108 -6.99 -5.22 -6.37
N ILE A 109 -6.80 -5.46 -7.66
CA ILE A 109 -6.21 -4.50 -8.61
C ILE A 109 -7.31 -3.94 -9.52
N LEU A 110 -7.28 -2.63 -9.79
CA LEU A 110 -8.20 -1.98 -10.73
C LEU A 110 -7.55 -1.87 -12.11
N GLY A 111 -7.75 -2.90 -12.95
CA GLY A 111 -7.32 -2.87 -14.35
C GLY A 111 -5.80 -2.82 -14.56
N ASN A 112 -5.38 -2.28 -15.70
CA ASN A 112 -3.97 -2.10 -16.08
C ASN A 112 -3.57 -0.63 -16.19
N GLU A 113 -4.53 0.27 -15.99
CA GLU A 113 -4.40 1.70 -16.16
C GLU A 113 -3.58 2.30 -15.02
N ARG A 114 -2.73 3.26 -15.36
CA ARG A 114 -1.90 3.97 -14.37
C ARG A 114 -2.76 4.96 -13.60
N TRP A 115 -2.64 4.96 -12.28
CA TRP A 115 -3.42 5.84 -11.43
C TRP A 115 -2.74 7.21 -11.29
N LEU A 116 -3.08 8.11 -12.22
CA LEU A 116 -2.53 9.45 -12.40
C LEU A 116 -3.53 10.57 -12.06
N TYR A 117 -4.43 10.31 -11.10
CA TYR A 117 -5.42 11.31 -10.67
C TYR A 117 -4.75 12.41 -9.83
N PRO A 118 -5.33 13.62 -9.77
CA PRO A 118 -4.74 14.76 -9.08
C PRO A 118 -4.27 14.43 -7.65
N GLN A 119 -5.13 13.84 -6.81
CA GLN A 119 -4.76 13.53 -5.43
C GLN A 119 -3.69 12.43 -5.36
N ALA A 120 -3.65 11.51 -6.32
CA ALA A 120 -2.58 10.52 -6.40
C ALA A 120 -1.21 11.17 -6.72
N CYS A 121 -1.20 12.22 -7.55
CA CYS A 121 -0.01 13.01 -7.84
C CYS A 121 0.39 13.91 -6.67
N ASP A 122 -0.59 14.47 -5.95
CA ASP A 122 -0.35 15.29 -4.77
C ASP A 122 0.21 14.45 -3.62
N ASN A 123 -0.35 13.25 -3.38
CA ASN A 123 0.19 12.31 -2.39
C ASN A 123 1.65 11.95 -2.69
N ARG A 124 2.00 11.66 -3.96
CA ARG A 124 3.38 11.33 -4.35
C ARG A 124 4.37 12.48 -4.14
N GLN A 125 3.88 13.71 -4.09
CA GLN A 125 4.68 14.92 -3.84
C GLN A 125 4.49 15.47 -2.42
N ASN A 126 3.74 14.79 -1.56
CA ASN A 126 3.46 15.26 -0.21
C ASN A 126 4.77 15.33 0.59
N PRO A 127 5.05 16.45 1.29
CA PRO A 127 6.31 16.64 1.99
C PRO A 127 6.54 15.64 3.13
N ASN A 128 5.49 15.13 3.76
CA ASN A 128 5.60 14.10 4.79
C ASN A 128 5.94 12.74 4.16
N ILE A 129 5.31 12.38 3.03
CA ILE A 129 5.68 11.17 2.29
C ILE A 129 7.14 11.25 1.84
N TYR A 130 7.57 12.39 1.30
CA TYR A 130 8.97 12.62 0.94
C TYR A 130 9.93 12.43 2.11
N LYS A 131 9.64 13.07 3.26
CA LYS A 131 10.44 12.92 4.48
C LYS A 131 10.55 11.47 4.94
N VAL A 132 9.43 10.74 4.96
CA VAL A 132 9.40 9.31 5.34
C VAL A 132 10.35 8.49 4.48
N PHE A 133 10.27 8.62 3.15
CA PHE A 133 11.14 7.85 2.27
C PHE A 133 12.60 8.31 2.34
N CYS A 134 12.87 9.60 2.58
CA CYS A 134 14.23 10.08 2.82
C CYS A 134 14.83 9.46 4.08
N THR A 135 14.05 9.37 5.16
CA THR A 135 14.49 8.71 6.40
C THR A 135 14.78 7.24 6.15
N LEU A 136 13.85 6.50 5.51
CA LEU A 136 14.01 5.06 5.29
C LEU A 136 15.17 4.70 4.35
N PHE A 137 15.41 5.50 3.31
CA PHE A 137 16.45 5.20 2.32
C PHE A 137 17.78 5.90 2.59
N GLY A 138 17.81 6.89 3.48
CA GLY A 138 18.99 7.72 3.72
C GLY A 138 19.41 8.53 2.49
N ASP A 139 18.47 8.82 1.59
CA ASP A 139 18.71 9.52 0.32
C ASP A 139 17.63 10.58 0.08
N HIS A 140 18.03 11.71 -0.48
CA HIS A 140 17.15 12.82 -0.84
C HIS A 140 16.78 12.82 -2.33
N GLU A 141 17.49 12.06 -3.16
CA GLU A 141 17.26 11.91 -4.60
C GLU A 141 16.29 10.74 -4.87
N LEU A 142 15.02 10.98 -4.55
CA LEU A 142 13.97 9.95 -4.68
C LEU A 142 13.33 9.94 -6.07
N ILE A 143 13.14 8.75 -6.64
CA ILE A 143 12.40 8.54 -7.89
C ILE A 143 11.00 8.04 -7.57
N THR A 144 9.99 8.73 -8.10
CA THR A 144 8.59 8.34 -7.93
C THR A 144 8.21 7.22 -8.90
N ASN A 145 7.70 6.10 -8.38
CA ASN A 145 7.07 5.07 -9.19
C ASN A 145 5.56 5.36 -9.38
N VAL A 146 5.09 5.31 -10.63
CA VAL A 146 3.66 5.42 -10.95
C VAL A 146 3.08 4.02 -11.21
N THR A 147 2.27 3.57 -10.25
CA THR A 147 1.61 2.26 -10.28
C THR A 147 0.08 2.38 -10.48
N ARG A 148 -0.60 1.23 -10.40
CA ARG A 148 -2.06 1.07 -10.50
C ARG A 148 -2.72 1.38 -9.15
N ALA A 149 -4.03 1.60 -9.16
CA ALA A 149 -4.81 1.65 -7.93
C ALA A 149 -5.31 0.24 -7.55
N GLY A 150 -5.53 0.03 -6.25
CA GLY A 150 -6.18 -1.16 -5.72
C GLY A 150 -7.46 -0.79 -4.97
N LEU A 151 -8.47 -1.65 -5.08
CA LEU A 151 -9.71 -1.56 -4.32
C LEU A 151 -10.31 -2.96 -4.18
N MET A 152 -10.53 -3.38 -2.94
CA MET A 152 -11.21 -4.64 -2.63
C MET A 152 -12.68 -4.37 -2.31
N ARG A 153 -13.57 -5.25 -2.78
CA ARG A 153 -14.98 -5.18 -2.43
C ARG A 153 -15.20 -5.79 -1.02
N PRO A 154 -16.09 -5.21 -0.20
CA PRO A 154 -16.50 -5.82 1.07
C PRO A 154 -17.16 -7.17 0.81
N THR A 155 -16.85 -8.20 1.60
CA THR A 155 -17.38 -9.56 1.41
C THR A 155 -18.35 -10.01 2.49
N LYS A 156 -18.39 -9.28 3.61
CA LYS A 156 -19.23 -9.56 4.77
C LYS A 156 -20.20 -8.43 5.00
N ASP A 157 -21.42 -8.79 5.37
CA ASP A 157 -22.48 -7.85 5.77
C ASP A 157 -22.69 -6.69 4.77
N VAL A 158 -22.68 -6.99 3.47
CA VAL A 158 -22.86 -5.97 2.43
C VAL A 158 -24.34 -5.58 2.36
N TYR A 159 -24.64 -4.30 2.62
CA TYR A 159 -25.98 -3.76 2.50
C TYR A 159 -26.30 -3.38 1.04
N PHE A 160 -27.42 -3.88 0.52
CA PHE A 160 -27.95 -3.60 -0.82
C PHE A 160 -29.19 -2.71 -0.70
N PRO A 161 -29.08 -1.38 -0.91
CA PRO A 161 -30.19 -0.44 -0.72
C PRO A 161 -31.43 -0.75 -1.55
N SER A 162 -31.27 -1.15 -2.82
CA SER A 162 -32.40 -1.52 -3.69
C SER A 162 -33.21 -2.71 -3.19
N LEU A 163 -32.62 -3.58 -2.37
CA LEU A 163 -33.27 -4.76 -1.78
C LEU A 163 -33.59 -4.57 -0.30
N ASN A 164 -33.13 -3.47 0.32
CA ASN A 164 -33.15 -3.24 1.76
C ASN A 164 -32.70 -4.49 2.56
N LYS A 165 -31.57 -5.08 2.12
CA LYS A 165 -31.08 -6.36 2.64
C LYS A 165 -29.57 -6.33 2.81
N THR A 166 -29.11 -7.00 3.85
CA THR A 166 -27.69 -7.30 4.07
C THR A 166 -27.39 -8.75 3.69
N GLU A 167 -26.32 -9.00 2.93
CA GLU A 167 -25.86 -10.35 2.62
C GLU A 167 -24.36 -10.43 2.37
N ASP A 168 -23.80 -11.62 2.65
CA ASP A 168 -22.41 -11.94 2.33
C ASP A 168 -22.20 -12.08 0.82
N ARG A 169 -21.00 -11.68 0.38
CA ARG A 169 -20.52 -11.76 -1.01
C ARG A 169 -19.20 -12.52 -1.07
N GLU A 170 -19.24 -13.80 -0.75
CA GLU A 170 -18.05 -14.65 -0.82
C GLU A 170 -17.46 -14.69 -2.24
N ASN A 171 -18.29 -14.56 -3.27
CA ASN A 171 -17.86 -14.47 -4.66
C ASN A 171 -17.16 -13.15 -5.02
N TRP A 172 -17.02 -12.19 -4.09
CA TRP A 172 -16.24 -10.97 -4.32
C TRP A 172 -14.84 -11.03 -3.72
N LYS A 173 -14.56 -12.07 -2.93
CA LYS A 173 -13.29 -12.27 -2.25
C LYS A 173 -12.14 -12.35 -3.24
N THR A 174 -10.97 -11.92 -2.78
CA THR A 174 -9.73 -12.21 -3.48
C THR A 174 -9.52 -13.72 -3.62
N ILE A 175 -8.72 -14.13 -4.60
CA ILE A 175 -8.37 -15.55 -4.77
C ILE A 175 -7.71 -16.10 -3.49
N SER A 176 -7.83 -17.41 -3.26
CA SER A 176 -7.28 -18.04 -2.06
C SER A 176 -5.77 -17.80 -1.93
N ASN A 177 -5.30 -17.56 -0.70
CA ASN A 177 -3.90 -17.26 -0.39
C ASN A 177 -3.35 -15.99 -1.08
N TRP A 178 -4.24 -15.08 -1.50
CA TRP A 178 -3.85 -13.81 -2.09
C TRP A 178 -4.16 -12.63 -1.19
N LEU A 179 -3.10 -11.94 -0.83
CA LEU A 179 -3.10 -10.55 -0.39
C LEU A 179 -2.00 -9.89 -1.22
N HIS A 180 -2.33 -8.88 -2.01
CA HIS A 180 -1.37 -8.25 -2.93
C HIS A 180 -0.32 -7.48 -2.11
N LEU A 181 0.76 -8.17 -1.78
CA LEU A 181 1.92 -7.67 -1.08
C LEU A 181 3.14 -8.20 -1.84
N ASP A 182 3.93 -7.30 -2.41
CA ASP A 182 5.16 -7.68 -3.12
C ASP A 182 6.05 -8.58 -2.26
N MET A 183 6.10 -8.32 -0.95
CA MET A 183 6.62 -9.23 0.07
C MET A 183 5.73 -9.19 1.32
N ASN A 184 5.26 -10.35 1.77
CA ASN A 184 4.46 -10.46 2.98
C ASN A 184 5.36 -10.70 4.21
N PRO A 185 5.48 -9.74 5.15
CA PRO A 185 6.39 -9.86 6.30
C PRO A 185 5.99 -10.95 7.30
N LEU A 186 4.74 -11.43 7.26
CA LEU A 186 4.24 -12.49 8.14
C LEU A 186 4.48 -13.90 7.58
N THR A 187 4.68 -14.03 6.27
CA THR A 187 4.82 -15.35 5.62
C THR A 187 6.09 -15.50 4.80
N GLY A 188 6.81 -14.40 4.54
CA GLY A 188 7.99 -14.37 3.68
C GLY A 188 7.68 -14.59 2.19
N ARG A 189 6.39 -14.75 1.85
CA ARG A 189 5.97 -15.01 0.47
C ARG A 189 5.93 -13.71 -0.32
N ALA A 190 6.49 -13.74 -1.51
CA ALA A 190 6.24 -12.73 -2.52
C ALA A 190 5.00 -13.09 -3.34
N THR A 191 4.15 -12.12 -3.67
CA THR A 191 3.16 -12.30 -4.75
C THR A 191 3.82 -11.98 -6.09
N THR A 192 4.26 -13.02 -6.80
CA THR A 192 4.70 -12.93 -8.22
C THR A 192 3.71 -13.63 -9.12
#